data_AF-A0A3S0DQQ7-F1
#
_entry.id   AF-A0A3S0DQQ7-F1
#
_cell.length_a   1.000
_cell.length_b   1.000
_cell.length_c   1.000
_cell.angle_alpha   90.00
_cell.angle_beta   90.00
_cell.angle_gamma   90.00
#
_symmetry.space_group_name_H-M   'P 1'
#
loop_
_entity.id
_entity.type
_entity.pdbx_description
1 polymer ?
#
loop_
_entity_poly.entity_id
_entity_poly.type
_entity_poly.pdbx_seq_one_letter_code
_entity_poly.pdbx_strand_id
1 'polypeptide(L)'
;MKKILIEIIIQLLSMLPLCVIRGIGCLVGDISLKFSKRSAARLRKNLLITGLANPSNIDEMVRKTAHAQGMTLVEALLIAWRKDRKYIESLCNVDQDSFNLVNDALARGERILFFTPHIGNFELAL
;
A
#
# COMPACT_ATOMS: atom_id res chain seq x y z
N MET A 1 17.52 13.43 21.28
CA MET A 1 16.15 13.55 21.85
C MET A 1 15.05 13.47 20.79
N LYS A 2 15.00 14.34 19.77
CA LYS A 2 13.93 14.33 18.74
C LYS A 2 13.77 13.00 17.97
N LYS A 3 14.88 12.38 17.55
CA LYS A 3 14.85 11.09 16.85
C LYS A 3 14.22 9.98 17.71
N ILE A 4 14.64 9.88 18.97
CA ILE A 4 14.11 8.88 19.92
C ILE A 4 12.60 9.09 20.11
N LEU A 5 12.14 10.34 20.22
CA LEU A 5 10.72 10.64 20.33
C LEU A 5 9.92 10.19 19.09
N ILE A 6 10.44 10.45 17.88
CA ILE A 6 9.81 10.01 16.64
C ILE A 6 9.73 8.47 16.57
N GLU A 7 10.82 7.79 16.91
CA GLU A 7 10.86 6.32 16.93
C GLU A 7 9.85 5.74 17.91
N ILE A 8 9.72 6.31 19.12
CA ILE A 8 8.73 5.89 20.11
C ILE A 8 7.31 6.10 19.58
N ILE A 9 7.02 7.25 18.97
CA ILE A 9 5.70 7.52 18.40
C ILE A 9 5.38 6.51 17.30
N ILE A 10 6.30 6.26 16.37
CA ILE A 10 6.10 5.28 15.31
C ILE A 10 5.90 3.88 15.90
N GLN A 11 6.67 3.50 16.92
CA GLN A 11 6.53 2.22 17.60
C GLN A 11 5.15 2.07 18.23
N LEU A 12 4.66 3.10 18.94
CA LEU A 12 3.32 3.09 19.54
C LEU A 12 2.23 3.01 18.47
N LEU A 13 2.35 3.78 17.39
CA LEU A 13 1.40 3.72 16.27
C LEU A 13 1.42 2.36 15.56
N SER A 14 2.57 1.68 15.50
CA SER A 14 2.68 0.33 14.94
C SER A 14 1.91 -0.73 15.74
N MET A 15 1.56 -0.46 17.00
CA MET A 15 0.80 -1.38 17.84
C MET A 15 -0.71 -1.28 17.64
N LEU A 16 -1.18 -0.32 16.84
CA LEU A 16 -2.60 -0.16 16.53
C LEU A 16 -3.12 -1.33 15.69
N PRO A 17 -4.41 -1.71 15.84
CA PRO A 17 -5.04 -2.68 14.96
C PRO A 17 -5.00 -2.23 13.49
N LEU A 18 -4.91 -3.19 12.57
CA LEU A 18 -4.81 -2.93 11.13
C LEU A 18 -5.93 -2.03 10.60
N CYS A 19 -7.16 -2.17 11.09
CA CYS A 19 -8.29 -1.33 10.70
C CYS A 19 -8.06 0.15 11.04
N VAL A 20 -7.41 0.44 12.18
CA VAL A 20 -7.09 1.80 12.60
C VAL A 20 -5.96 2.37 11.75
N ILE A 21 -4.91 1.58 11.50
CA ILE A 21 -3.80 1.95 10.61
C ILE A 21 -4.33 2.32 9.22
N ARG A 22 -5.21 1.49 8.66
CA ARG A 22 -5.86 1.75 7.36
C ARG A 22 -6.76 2.99 7.40
N GLY A 23 -7.50 3.20 8.49
CA GLY A 23 -8.28 4.42 8.70
C GLY A 23 -7.43 5.69 8.67
N ILE A 24 -6.27 5.68 9.33
CA ILE A 24 -5.28 6.77 9.25
C ILE A 24 -4.80 6.95 7.80
N GLY A 25 -4.53 5.85 7.10
CA GLY A 25 -4.19 5.86 5.67
C GLY A 25 -5.25 6.55 4.82
N CYS A 26 -6.54 6.24 5.01
CA CYS A 26 -7.63 6.89 4.30
C CYS A 26 -7.65 8.41 4.56
N LEU A 27 -7.47 8.84 5.81
CA LEU A 27 -7.40 10.26 6.17
C LEU A 27 -6.22 10.95 5.48
N VAL A 28 -5.05 10.31 5.40
CA VAL A 28 -3.89 10.82 4.65
C VAL A 28 -4.24 10.98 3.16
N GLY A 29 -5.00 10.04 2.59
CA GLY A 29 -5.53 10.12 1.24
C GLY A 29 -6.44 11.33 1.01
N ASP A 30 -7.39 11.56 1.92
CA ASP A 30 -8.30 12.73 1.84
C ASP A 30 -7.55 14.06 1.96
N ILE A 31 -6.59 14.14 2.88
CA ILE A 31 -5.71 15.29 3.05
C ILE A 31 -4.93 15.53 1.75
N SER A 32 -4.34 14.50 1.15
CA SER A 32 -3.58 14.60 -0.11
C SER A 32 -4.42 15.19 -1.24
N LEU A 33 -5.68 14.75 -1.39
CA LEU A 33 -6.61 15.30 -2.37
C LEU A 33 -6.94 16.78 -2.12
N LYS A 34 -7.13 17.16 -0.86
CA LYS A 34 -7.50 18.54 -0.49
C LYS A 34 -6.36 19.53 -0.68
N PHE A 35 -5.14 19.16 -0.30
CA PHE A 35 -4.00 20.08 -0.31
C PHE A 35 -3.26 20.14 -1.65
N SER A 36 -3.37 19.11 -2.49
CA SER A 36 -2.67 19.06 -3.79
C SER A 36 -3.62 19.00 -4.97
N LYS A 37 -4.13 20.18 -5.38
CA LYS A 37 -5.00 20.31 -6.58
C LYS A 37 -4.38 19.71 -7.84
N ARG A 38 -3.06 19.88 -8.02
CA ARG A 38 -2.31 19.31 -9.15
C ARG A 38 -2.33 17.78 -9.12
N SER A 39 -2.06 17.17 -7.96
CA SER A 39 -2.07 15.71 -7.84
C SER A 39 -3.47 15.14 -8.03
N ALA A 40 -4.49 15.78 -7.47
CA ALA A 40 -5.89 15.37 -7.65
C ALA A 40 -6.30 15.41 -9.14
N ALA A 41 -5.98 16.48 -9.86
CA ALA A 41 -6.27 16.59 -11.30
C ALA A 41 -5.54 15.51 -12.13
N ARG A 42 -4.28 15.23 -11.81
CA ARG A 42 -3.51 14.17 -12.46
C ARG A 42 -4.09 12.78 -12.19
N LEU A 43 -4.45 12.49 -10.94
CA LEU A 43 -5.07 11.22 -10.58
C LEU A 43 -6.39 11.01 -11.34
N ARG A 44 -7.23 12.04 -11.39
CA ARG A 44 -8.48 12.04 -12.17
C ARG A 44 -8.23 11.73 -13.64
N LYS A 45 -7.28 12.44 -14.27
CA LYS A 45 -6.92 12.23 -15.67
C LYS A 45 -6.42 10.80 -15.92
N ASN A 46 -5.55 10.29 -15.06
CA ASN A 46 -5.00 8.96 -15.21
C ASN A 46 -6.07 7.88 -15.10
N LEU A 47 -6.99 8.00 -14.14
CA LEU A 47 -8.11 7.05 -13.97
C LEU A 47 -9.06 7.01 -15.18
N LEU A 48 -9.28 8.16 -15.84
CA LEU A 48 -10.06 8.19 -17.07
C LEU A 48 -9.31 7.54 -18.25
N ILE A 49 -7.99 7.74 -18.33
CA ILE A 49 -7.15 7.14 -19.38
C ILE A 49 -7.11 5.62 -19.27
N THR A 50 -7.09 5.05 -18.06
CA THR A 50 -7.06 3.59 -17.88
C THR A 50 -8.39 2.92 -18.25
N GLY A 51 -9.47 3.66 -18.41
CA GLY A 51 -10.82 3.11 -18.59
C GLY A 51 -11.42 2.48 -17.34
N LEU A 52 -10.70 2.48 -16.21
CA LEU A 52 -11.21 1.97 -14.92
C LEU A 52 -12.24 2.92 -14.30
N ALA A 53 -12.22 4.19 -14.69
CA ALA A 53 -13.22 5.18 -14.31
C ALA A 53 -13.85 5.82 -15.54
N ASN A 54 -15.09 6.28 -15.38
CA ASN A 54 -15.85 7.03 -16.34
C ASN A 54 -16.40 8.31 -15.68
N PRO A 55 -16.96 9.26 -16.45
CA PRO A 55 -17.47 10.51 -15.87
C PRO A 55 -18.49 10.31 -14.75
N SER A 56 -19.26 9.21 -14.73
CA SER A 56 -20.26 8.93 -13.68
C SER A 56 -19.68 8.43 -12.35
N ASN A 57 -18.49 7.81 -12.34
CA ASN A 57 -17.91 7.24 -11.12
C ASN A 57 -16.56 7.86 -10.73
N ILE A 58 -16.10 8.87 -11.47
CA ILE A 58 -14.72 9.37 -11.38
C ILE A 58 -14.36 9.89 -9.98
N ASP A 59 -15.27 10.60 -9.31
CA ASP A 59 -14.98 11.19 -8.00
C ASP A 59 -14.88 10.11 -6.90
N GLU A 60 -15.69 9.05 -7.01
CA GLU A 60 -15.58 7.88 -6.15
C GLU A 60 -14.25 7.15 -6.38
N MET A 61 -13.89 6.93 -7.64
CA MET A 61 -12.64 6.24 -7.99
C MET A 61 -11.41 7.04 -7.55
N VAL A 62 -11.42 8.37 -7.72
CA VAL A 62 -10.36 9.26 -7.22
C VAL A 62 -10.20 9.13 -5.71
N ARG A 63 -11.30 9.15 -4.96
CA ARG A 63 -11.28 8.99 -3.50
C ARG A 63 -10.75 7.60 -3.10
N LYS A 64 -11.27 6.52 -3.70
CA LYS A 64 -10.82 5.15 -3.42
C LYS A 64 -9.33 4.96 -3.71
N THR A 65 -8.83 5.48 -4.83
CA THR A 65 -7.41 5.39 -5.16
C THR A 65 -6.55 6.22 -4.22
N ALA A 66 -6.99 7.42 -3.82
CA ALA A 66 -6.26 8.23 -2.84
C ALA A 66 -6.22 7.55 -1.46
N HIS A 67 -7.32 6.93 -1.03
CA HIS A 67 -7.36 6.12 0.20
C HIS A 67 -6.39 4.95 0.11
N ALA A 68 -6.38 4.22 -1.00
CA ALA A 68 -5.42 3.13 -1.21
C ALA A 68 -3.96 3.60 -1.14
N GLN A 69 -3.63 4.74 -1.76
CA GLN A 69 -2.28 5.31 -1.69
C GLN A 69 -1.90 5.75 -0.27
N GLY A 70 -2.83 6.34 0.46
CA GLY A 70 -2.63 6.71 1.86
C GLY A 70 -2.44 5.48 2.76
N MET A 71 -3.24 4.43 2.55
CA MET A 71 -3.05 3.12 3.21
C MET A 71 -1.66 2.55 2.92
N THR A 72 -1.22 2.53 1.66
CA THR A 72 0.14 2.09 1.28
C THR A 72 1.22 2.82 2.07
N LEU A 73 1.16 4.15 2.14
CA LEU A 73 2.17 4.94 2.85
C LEU A 73 2.20 4.62 4.36
N VAL A 74 1.02 4.56 4.98
CA VAL A 74 0.92 4.34 6.43
C VAL A 74 1.28 2.90 6.81
N GLU A 75 0.85 1.92 6.02
CA GLU A 75 1.22 0.51 6.22
C GLU A 75 2.72 0.27 5.98
N ALA A 76 3.35 0.94 5.01
CA ALA A 76 4.81 0.84 4.84
C ALA A 76 5.54 1.33 6.10
N LEU A 77 5.16 2.49 6.63
CA LEU A 77 5.79 3.09 7.81
C LEU A 77 5.55 2.31 9.11
N LEU A 78 4.33 1.83 9.32
CA LEU A 78 3.90 1.25 10.60
C LEU A 78 3.92 -0.27 10.63
N ILE A 79 3.93 -0.94 9.47
CA ILE A 79 3.92 -2.40 9.35
C ILE A 79 5.20 -2.87 8.68
N ALA A 80 5.40 -2.56 7.39
CA ALA A 80 6.51 -3.12 6.60
C ALA A 80 7.88 -2.87 7.24
N TRP A 81 8.12 -1.66 7.73
CA TRP A 81 9.42 -1.28 8.31
C TRP A 81 9.52 -1.51 9.83
N ARG A 82 8.51 -2.11 10.47
CA ARG A 82 8.44 -2.24 11.95
C ARG A 82 8.14 -3.63 12.45
N LYS A 83 7.44 -4.44 11.67
CA LYS A 83 6.98 -5.77 12.06
C LYS A 83 7.89 -6.82 11.46
N ASP A 84 7.98 -7.95 12.13
CA ASP A 84 8.70 -9.09 11.60
C ASP A 84 7.91 -9.78 10.48
N ARG A 85 8.61 -10.65 9.77
CA ARG A 85 8.05 -11.38 8.63
C ARG A 85 6.83 -12.22 9.01
N LYS A 86 6.86 -12.87 10.19
CA LYS A 86 5.76 -13.71 10.68
C LYS A 86 4.47 -12.93 10.89
N TYR A 87 4.58 -11.74 11.47
CA TYR A 87 3.43 -10.85 11.64
C TYR A 87 2.87 -10.42 10.29
N ILE A 88 3.72 -10.01 9.35
CA ILE A 88 3.29 -9.61 8.00
C ILE A 88 2.57 -10.77 7.29
N GLU A 89 3.14 -11.97 7.33
CA GLU A 89 2.54 -13.17 6.74
C GLU A 89 1.19 -13.51 7.37
N SER A 90 1.00 -13.26 8.67
CA SER A 90 -0.30 -13.47 9.33
C SER A 90 -1.41 -12.52 8.84
N LEU A 91 -1.05 -11.40 8.20
CA LEU A 91 -1.98 -10.44 7.61
C LEU A 91 -2.25 -10.69 6.13
N CYS A 92 -1.50 -11.59 5.50
CA CYS A 92 -1.55 -11.84 4.07
C CYS A 92 -2.29 -13.15 3.77
N ASN A 93 -2.98 -13.17 2.64
CA ASN A 93 -3.42 -14.41 2.02
C ASN A 93 -2.64 -14.56 0.71
N VAL A 94 -1.99 -15.71 0.54
CA VAL A 94 -1.15 -15.99 -0.63
C VAL A 94 -1.91 -16.94 -1.54
N ASP A 95 -1.98 -16.59 -2.82
CA ASP A 95 -2.49 -17.50 -3.84
C ASP A 95 -1.52 -18.67 -4.02
N GLN A 96 -1.95 -19.86 -3.60
CA GLN A 96 -1.07 -21.03 -3.55
C GLN A 96 -0.65 -21.49 -4.95
N ASP A 97 -1.52 -21.34 -5.95
CA ASP A 97 -1.23 -21.71 -7.33
C ASP A 97 -0.10 -20.84 -7.90
N SER A 98 -0.19 -19.52 -7.73
CA SER A 98 0.88 -18.58 -8.11
C SER A 98 2.18 -18.83 -7.34
N PHE A 99 2.09 -19.16 -6.04
CA PHE A 99 3.27 -19.45 -5.22
C PHE A 99 3.98 -20.74 -5.68
N ASN A 100 3.22 -21.77 -6.05
CA ASN A 100 3.78 -23.02 -6.58
C ASN A 100 4.53 -22.80 -7.89
N LEU A 101 4.01 -21.95 -8.80
CA LEU A 101 4.72 -21.61 -10.04
C LEU A 101 6.12 -21.01 -9.78
N VAL A 102 6.23 -20.15 -8.76
CA VAL A 102 7.51 -19.57 -8.33
C VAL A 102 8.43 -20.66 -7.76
N ASN A 103 7.92 -21.52 -6.88
CA ASN A 103 8.70 -22.61 -6.28
C ASN A 103 9.21 -23.61 -7.32
N ASP A 104 8.39 -23.96 -8.31
CA ASP A 104 8.77 -24.89 -9.37
C ASP A 104 9.87 -24.29 -10.26
N ALA A 105 9.80 -23.00 -10.57
CA ALA A 105 10.86 -22.29 -11.30
C ALA A 105 12.18 -22.27 -10.51
N LEU A 106 12.11 -22.00 -9.20
CA LEU A 106 13.29 -22.07 -8.32
C LEU A 106 13.88 -23.49 -8.27
N ALA A 107 13.04 -24.52 -8.16
CA ALA A 107 13.48 -25.92 -8.14
C ALA A 107 14.17 -26.35 -9.45
N ARG A 108 13.78 -25.77 -10.59
CA ARG A 108 14.45 -25.97 -11.89
C ARG A 108 15.76 -25.19 -12.04
N GLY A 109 16.16 -24.40 -11.04
CA GLY A 109 17.36 -23.57 -11.09
C GLY A 109 17.23 -22.35 -11.99
N GLU A 110 15.99 -21.91 -12.27
CA GLU A 110 15.74 -20.72 -13.07
C GLU A 110 16.06 -19.44 -12.28
N ARG A 111 16.51 -18.40 -12.99
CA ARG A 111 16.70 -17.07 -12.39
C ARG A 111 15.40 -16.29 -12.54
N ILE A 112 14.83 -15.86 -11.41
CA ILE A 112 13.55 -15.14 -11.38
C ILE A 112 13.79 -13.64 -11.29
N LEU A 113 13.14 -12.88 -12.16
CA LEU A 113 13.04 -11.42 -12.07
C LEU A 113 11.62 -11.03 -11.67
N PHE A 114 11.47 -10.47 -10.47
CA PHE A 114 10.18 -9.97 -9.99
C PHE A 114 9.92 -8.54 -10.49
N PHE A 115 8.77 -8.32 -11.12
CA PHE A 115 8.28 -6.99 -11.49
C PHE A 115 7.19 -6.55 -10.52
N THR A 116 7.49 -5.56 -9.68
CA THR A 116 6.57 -5.04 -8.67
C THR A 116 6.08 -3.64 -9.07
N PRO A 117 4.94 -3.51 -9.77
CA PRO A 117 4.38 -2.19 -10.05
C PRO A 117 4.01 -1.50 -8.75
N HIS A 118 3.91 -0.16 -8.77
CA HIS A 118 3.48 0.63 -7.62
C HIS A 118 1.96 0.52 -7.38
N ILE A 119 1.48 -0.69 -7.07
CA ILE A 119 0.09 -1.06 -6.80
C ILE A 119 0.04 -1.75 -5.45
N GLY A 120 -0.95 -1.39 -4.63
CA GLY A 120 -1.05 -1.88 -3.25
C GLY A 120 0.15 -1.44 -2.42
N ASN A 121 0.59 -2.30 -1.49
CA ASN A 121 1.77 -2.07 -0.69
C ASN A 121 2.84 -3.13 -0.96
N PHE A 122 3.68 -2.86 -1.97
CA PHE A 122 4.75 -3.76 -2.40
C PHE A 122 5.89 -3.89 -1.38
N GLU A 123 6.02 -2.94 -0.45
CA GLU A 123 7.03 -3.00 0.63
C GLU A 123 6.79 -4.20 1.57
N LEU A 124 5.56 -4.72 1.66
CA LEU A 124 5.25 -5.92 2.44
C LEU A 124 5.84 -7.21 1.85
N ALA A 125 6.19 -7.19 0.56
CA ALA A 125 6.75 -8.34 -0.13
C ALA A 125 8.29 -8.38 -0.07
N LEU A 126 8.94 -7.27 0.29
CA LEU A 126 10.39 -7.12 0.43
C LEU A 126 10.88 -7.67 1.78
#